data_AF-A0A9D7U3G1-F1
#
_entry.id   AF-A0A9D7U3G1-F1
#
_cell.length_a   1.000
_cell.length_b   1.000
_cell.length_c   1.000
_cell.angle_alpha   90.00
_cell.angle_beta   90.00
_cell.angle_gamma   90.00
#
_symmetry.space_group_name_H-M   'P 1'
#
loop_
_entity.id
_entity.type
_entity.pdbx_description
1 polymer ?
#
loop_
_entity_poly.entity_id
_entity_poly.type
_entity_poly.pdbx_seq_one_letter_code
_entity_poly.pdbx_strand_id
1 'polypeptide(L)'
;MNLAVAQRQDKIVVYQIFTRLFANQNVSNNLNGTLQQNGTTKFSDINENALKSLRELGASHIWYTGVIEHATMTDFSEFGIKADHPQVVKGIAGSPYAIKDYYDVNPYLASNVNDRMKEFEALVKRTHDLGLQVLIDFVPNHVARQYKSDVKPEGIKDFGEKDEKSGSFSNQNNFYYLKDGLQLPSDIKPPVEFSENYTENPAKATGNDVFSAQPNINDWFETIKLNYGVDYLDNRSRHFNPIPDTWKKMYEILDYWSKKGVDGFRCDMAEMVPVEFWGWVIPKIKAKYPNTIFIAEIYNPGEYANYIFNGKFDYLYDKVGLYDALRRLIEGHGNAMDITNVWQKESGDFANHMLRFLENHDEQRIASDFFGKNPESAFAAWMLSATLHTGPVMVYFGQELGVKPDKAEGFQGNDGRTTIFDYWGLPELQDWISDGKFEIKNLKPEQKAIRDFHKKTLYFSLSNAAIAYGEFHDLQYLNNNLEYNPNKTYAYLRFIQGQMLLFVYNFDKNNTLNSEIRLPVDLLTVSFPGKKVIKATQKFEGKEKHRIKINAEDVKLESISVAPNSFKIFELK
;
A
#
# COMPACT_ATOMS: atom_id res chain seq x y z
N MET A 1 23.71 -34.16 2.08
CA MET A 1 23.23 -32.88 2.59
C MET A 1 22.53 -32.17 1.46
N ASN A 2 21.21 -32.29 1.36
CA ASN A 2 20.43 -31.50 0.42
C ASN A 2 20.38 -30.07 0.99
N LEU A 3 21.03 -29.13 0.31
CA LEU A 3 20.72 -27.71 0.44
C LEU A 3 19.30 -27.55 -0.09
N ALA A 4 18.31 -27.73 0.79
CA ALA A 4 17.00 -27.17 0.57
C ALA A 4 17.24 -25.66 0.47
N VAL A 5 17.17 -25.12 -0.74
CA VAL A 5 16.97 -23.69 -0.94
C VAL A 5 15.74 -23.37 -0.10
N ALA A 6 15.93 -22.64 1.00
CA ALA A 6 14.82 -22.21 1.83
C ALA A 6 13.88 -21.43 0.90
N GLN A 7 12.74 -22.02 0.57
CA GLN A 7 11.76 -21.41 -0.31
C GLN A 7 11.34 -20.10 0.34
N ARG A 8 11.60 -18.97 -0.32
CA ARG A 8 11.25 -17.65 0.19
C ARG A 8 9.74 -17.62 0.49
N GLN A 9 9.38 -17.29 1.72
CA GLN A 9 7.98 -17.13 2.12
C GLN A 9 7.50 -15.75 1.65
N ASP A 10 6.65 -15.70 0.62
CA ASP A 10 6.04 -14.44 0.15
C ASP A 10 4.85 -13.98 1.01
N LYS A 11 4.38 -14.84 1.93
CA LYS A 11 3.34 -14.49 2.91
C LYS A 11 3.92 -13.63 4.03
N ILE A 12 4.20 -12.36 3.73
CA ILE A 12 4.57 -11.32 4.70
C ILE A 12 3.37 -10.42 5.02
N VAL A 13 3.44 -9.74 6.17
CA VAL A 13 2.46 -8.74 6.59
C VAL A 13 3.14 -7.38 6.63
N VAL A 14 2.70 -6.49 5.74
CA VAL A 14 3.10 -5.08 5.68
C VAL A 14 2.10 -4.26 6.50
N TYR A 15 2.58 -3.46 7.44
CA TYR A 15 1.76 -2.50 8.14
C TYR A 15 2.14 -1.10 7.66
N GLN A 16 1.24 -0.45 6.91
CA GLN A 16 1.48 0.88 6.37
C GLN A 16 1.05 1.95 7.38
N ILE A 17 2.00 2.83 7.68
CA ILE A 17 1.86 3.98 8.56
C ILE A 17 1.91 5.24 7.70
N PHE A 18 0.91 6.11 7.83
CA PHE A 18 1.07 7.49 7.38
C PHE A 18 1.76 8.30 8.48
N THR A 19 3.08 8.47 8.36
CA THR A 19 3.97 8.74 9.50
C THR A 19 3.54 9.94 10.32
N ARG A 20 3.12 11.05 9.68
CA ARG A 20 2.75 12.28 10.40
C ARG A 20 1.47 12.20 11.23
N LEU A 21 0.57 11.26 10.91
CA LEU A 21 -0.73 11.12 11.58
C LEU A 21 -0.72 10.05 12.68
N PHE A 22 0.09 9.01 12.52
CA PHE A 22 -0.01 7.76 13.28
C PHE A 22 0.03 7.88 14.80
N ALA A 23 0.92 8.69 15.34
CA ALA A 23 1.07 8.90 16.79
C ALA A 23 0.73 10.34 17.21
N ASN A 24 -0.01 11.10 16.39
CA ASN A 24 -0.37 12.48 16.73
C ASN A 24 -1.44 12.52 17.84
N GLN A 25 -1.02 12.96 19.03
CA GLN A 25 -1.89 13.07 20.21
C GLN A 25 -2.61 14.42 20.33
N ASN A 26 -2.38 15.37 19.42
CA ASN A 26 -3.11 16.63 19.42
C ASN A 26 -4.53 16.44 18.86
N VAL A 27 -5.53 16.96 19.59
CA VAL A 27 -6.97 16.77 19.31
C VAL A 27 -7.63 18.00 18.68
N SER A 28 -6.89 19.07 18.43
CA SER A 28 -7.45 20.38 18.06
C SER A 28 -8.10 20.37 16.68
N ASN A 29 -7.47 19.70 15.70
CA ASN A 29 -7.99 19.50 14.34
C ASN A 29 -8.58 20.77 13.71
N ASN A 30 -7.83 21.86 13.76
CA ASN A 30 -8.21 23.13 13.13
C ASN A 30 -8.11 23.00 11.60
N LEU A 31 -9.12 23.50 10.88
CA LEU A 31 -9.05 23.57 9.42
C LEU A 31 -7.85 24.44 8.99
N ASN A 32 -6.98 23.90 8.13
CA ASN A 32 -5.71 24.53 7.74
C ASN A 32 -4.80 24.89 8.93
N GLY A 33 -4.88 24.11 10.02
CA GLY A 33 -4.10 24.36 11.22
C GLY A 33 -2.60 24.18 11.00
N THR A 34 -1.80 25.04 11.62
CA THR A 34 -0.34 24.94 11.58
C THR A 34 0.17 23.71 12.33
N LEU A 35 1.45 23.38 12.15
CA LEU A 35 2.13 22.33 12.92
C LEU A 35 1.94 22.51 14.44
N GLN A 36 1.99 23.75 14.94
CA GLN A 36 1.83 24.06 16.36
C GLN A 36 0.38 23.87 16.82
N GLN A 37 -0.59 24.18 15.96
CA GLN A 37 -2.01 24.09 16.28
C GLN A 37 -2.51 22.64 16.27
N ASN A 38 -2.16 21.87 15.23
CA ASN A 38 -2.71 20.52 15.02
C ASN A 38 -1.74 19.39 15.39
N GLY A 39 -0.48 19.70 15.68
CA GLY A 39 0.53 18.72 16.04
C GLY A 39 0.89 17.77 14.90
N THR A 40 1.87 16.92 15.16
CA THR A 40 2.25 15.84 14.26
C THR A 40 2.93 14.74 15.07
N THR A 41 3.03 13.56 14.47
CA THR A 41 3.86 12.47 14.99
C THR A 41 5.33 12.83 14.87
N LYS A 42 6.09 12.60 15.94
CA LYS A 42 7.56 12.60 15.92
C LYS A 42 8.11 11.19 15.76
N PHE A 43 9.33 11.05 15.22
CA PHE A 43 10.03 9.77 15.15
C PHE A 43 10.15 9.11 16.53
N SER A 44 10.32 9.91 17.59
CA SER A 44 10.34 9.44 18.98
C SER A 44 9.03 8.81 19.42
N ASP A 45 7.88 9.29 18.91
CA ASP A 45 6.54 8.88 19.33
C ASP A 45 6.19 7.47 18.81
N ILE A 46 6.81 7.06 17.70
CA ILE A 46 6.81 5.66 17.24
C ILE A 46 7.79 4.87 18.10
N ASN A 47 7.39 4.65 19.35
CA ASN A 47 8.21 4.02 20.37
C ASN A 47 8.14 2.48 20.36
N GLU A 48 8.90 1.85 21.26
CA GLU A 48 8.93 0.40 21.35
C GLU A 48 7.56 -0.22 21.61
N ASN A 49 6.67 0.44 22.36
CA ASN A 49 5.34 -0.11 22.64
C ASN A 49 4.47 -0.14 21.38
N ALA A 50 4.54 0.91 20.56
CA ALA A 50 3.88 0.95 19.26
C ALA A 50 4.34 -0.24 18.40
N LEU A 51 5.65 -0.38 18.22
CA LEU A 51 6.26 -1.39 17.36
C LEU A 51 6.03 -2.82 17.90
N LYS A 52 6.12 -3.03 19.23
CA LYS A 52 5.75 -4.31 19.87
C LYS A 52 4.31 -4.67 19.58
N SER A 53 3.39 -3.73 19.72
CA SER A 53 1.98 -3.97 19.47
C SER A 53 1.68 -4.28 17.99
N LEU A 54 2.38 -3.63 17.05
CA LEU A 54 2.27 -3.94 15.61
C LEU A 54 2.85 -5.33 15.29
N ARG A 55 3.99 -5.69 15.88
CA ARG A 55 4.54 -7.05 15.76
C ARG A 55 3.56 -8.09 16.33
N GLU A 56 2.97 -7.82 17.49
CA GLU A 56 1.98 -8.70 18.12
C GLU A 56 0.68 -8.82 17.31
N LEU A 57 0.33 -7.81 16.51
CA LEU A 57 -0.77 -7.87 15.53
C LEU A 57 -0.46 -8.86 14.40
N GLY A 58 0.83 -9.07 14.09
CA GLY A 58 1.32 -9.98 13.06
C GLY A 58 2.21 -9.30 12.01
N ALA A 59 2.53 -8.00 12.17
CA ALA A 59 3.37 -7.28 11.22
C ALA A 59 4.79 -7.86 11.17
N SER A 60 5.35 -7.85 9.97
CA SER A 60 6.74 -8.24 9.68
C SER A 60 7.54 -7.08 9.08
N HIS A 61 6.86 -6.19 8.37
CA HIS A 61 7.41 -5.00 7.73
C HIS A 61 6.56 -3.80 8.14
N ILE A 62 7.21 -2.70 8.49
CA ILE A 62 6.56 -1.42 8.73
C ILE A 62 6.91 -0.50 7.56
N TRP A 63 5.88 -0.02 6.88
CA TRP A 63 6.04 0.96 5.83
C TRP A 63 5.73 2.36 6.36
N TYR A 64 6.75 3.21 6.41
CA TYR A 64 6.63 4.61 6.83
C TYR A 64 6.42 5.53 5.63
N THR A 65 5.16 5.86 5.34
CA THR A 65 4.79 6.81 4.28
C THR A 65 5.08 8.25 4.69
N GLY A 66 5.64 9.03 3.76
CA GLY A 66 5.87 10.47 3.93
C GLY A 66 7.08 10.84 4.80
N VAL A 67 8.08 9.96 4.87
CA VAL A 67 9.34 10.20 5.62
C VAL A 67 10.29 11.14 4.86
N ILE A 68 10.49 10.91 3.56
CA ILE A 68 11.40 11.72 2.73
C ILE A 68 10.89 13.17 2.71
N GLU A 69 11.82 14.12 2.77
CA GLU A 69 11.47 15.53 2.79
C GLU A 69 10.71 15.93 1.51
N HIS A 70 9.50 16.47 1.72
CA HIS A 70 8.60 16.93 0.68
C HIS A 70 8.18 18.37 0.95
N ALA A 71 7.73 19.03 -0.11
CA ALA A 71 7.34 20.42 -0.07
C ALA A 71 6.23 20.67 0.97
N THR A 72 6.41 21.69 1.81
CA THR A 72 5.51 22.01 2.92
C THR A 72 5.35 23.52 3.08
N MET A 73 4.19 23.98 3.56
CA MET A 73 4.00 25.40 3.92
C MET A 73 4.54 25.71 5.33
N THR A 74 5.06 24.70 6.05
CA THR A 74 5.68 24.91 7.36
C THR A 74 7.09 25.46 7.17
N ASP A 75 7.34 26.66 7.70
CA ASP A 75 8.64 27.32 7.56
C ASP A 75 9.69 26.73 8.51
N PHE A 76 10.80 26.25 7.95
CA PHE A 76 11.97 25.73 8.66
C PHE A 76 13.25 26.52 8.32
N SER A 77 13.11 27.74 7.81
CA SER A 77 14.24 28.60 7.40
C SER A 77 15.20 28.93 8.54
N GLU A 78 14.73 28.95 9.79
CA GLU A 78 15.59 29.10 10.97
C GLU A 78 16.61 27.95 11.12
N PHE A 79 16.34 26.79 10.51
CA PHE A 79 17.22 25.62 10.48
C PHE A 79 18.02 25.52 9.17
N GLY A 80 18.02 26.57 8.35
CA GLY A 80 18.71 26.60 7.06
C GLY A 80 17.96 25.94 5.90
N ILE A 81 16.73 25.47 6.14
CA ILE A 81 15.92 24.76 5.15
C ILE A 81 15.08 25.77 4.38
N LYS A 82 15.19 25.77 3.05
CA LYS A 82 14.46 26.71 2.22
C LYS A 82 12.94 26.49 2.34
N ALA A 83 12.21 27.56 2.62
CA ALA A 83 10.75 27.56 2.61
C ALA A 83 10.21 27.36 1.18
N ASP A 84 9.16 26.55 1.06
CA ASP A 84 8.45 26.32 -0.19
C ASP A 84 7.40 27.41 -0.41
N HIS A 85 7.13 27.70 -1.69
CA HIS A 85 6.20 28.74 -2.09
C HIS A 85 4.76 28.21 -1.96
N PRO A 86 3.86 28.90 -1.24
CA PRO A 86 2.52 28.38 -0.96
C PRO A 86 1.67 28.04 -2.19
N GLN A 87 1.85 28.76 -3.31
CA GLN A 87 1.14 28.46 -4.57
C GLN A 87 1.51 27.12 -5.23
N VAL A 88 2.56 26.43 -4.79
CA VAL A 88 2.98 25.12 -5.33
C VAL A 88 3.06 24.04 -4.24
N VAL A 89 2.30 24.20 -3.16
CA VAL A 89 2.14 23.20 -2.10
C VAL A 89 0.65 22.97 -1.87
N LYS A 90 0.24 21.70 -1.73
CA LYS A 90 -1.14 21.32 -1.39
C LYS A 90 -1.27 21.04 0.11
N GLY A 91 -2.19 21.72 0.77
CA GLY A 91 -2.35 21.69 2.24
C GLY A 91 -1.17 22.33 2.99
N ILE A 92 -1.25 22.31 4.32
CA ILE A 92 -0.22 22.90 5.19
C ILE A 92 1.01 21.99 5.29
N ALA A 93 0.80 20.70 5.51
CA ALA A 93 1.89 19.73 5.68
C ALA A 93 2.51 19.36 4.33
N GLY A 94 1.74 19.39 3.25
CA GLY A 94 2.18 19.04 1.91
C GLY A 94 1.84 17.60 1.51
N SER A 95 1.81 17.37 0.21
CA SER A 95 1.74 16.01 -0.35
C SER A 95 3.05 15.27 -0.07
N PRO A 96 3.04 14.07 0.53
CA PRO A 96 4.25 13.27 0.73
C PRO A 96 4.91 12.84 -0.58
N TYR A 97 4.21 12.98 -1.71
CA TYR A 97 4.68 12.61 -3.05
C TYR A 97 5.36 13.78 -3.79
N ALA A 98 5.27 15.00 -3.26
CA ALA A 98 6.00 16.15 -3.79
C ALA A 98 7.39 16.27 -3.14
N ILE A 99 8.29 15.33 -3.44
CA ILE A 99 9.64 15.27 -2.83
C ILE A 99 10.44 16.54 -3.14
N LYS A 100 10.99 17.22 -2.13
CA LYS A 100 11.85 18.41 -2.30
C LYS A 100 13.33 18.09 -2.08
N ASP A 101 13.65 17.12 -1.24
CA ASP A 101 15.00 16.63 -0.99
C ASP A 101 14.98 15.11 -0.75
N TYR A 102 15.65 14.35 -1.63
CA TYR A 102 15.75 12.88 -1.47
C TYR A 102 16.75 12.42 -0.43
N TYR A 103 17.62 13.29 0.07
CA TYR A 103 18.69 12.94 1.00
C TYR A 103 18.37 13.31 2.44
N ASP A 104 17.18 13.89 2.68
CA ASP A 104 16.69 14.29 3.98
C ASP A 104 15.34 13.64 4.35
N VAL A 105 15.01 13.75 5.63
CA VAL A 105 13.68 13.44 6.17
C VAL A 105 12.92 14.71 6.50
N ASN A 106 11.59 14.65 6.45
CA ASN A 106 10.78 15.83 6.67
C ASN A 106 11.00 16.42 8.09
N PRO A 107 11.41 17.70 8.23
CA PRO A 107 11.76 18.32 9.52
C PRO A 107 10.69 18.25 10.59
N TYR A 108 9.41 18.31 10.20
CA TYR A 108 8.32 18.25 11.17
C TYR A 108 8.25 16.91 11.90
N LEU A 109 8.84 15.84 11.37
CA LEU A 109 8.87 14.51 12.02
C LEU A 109 9.91 14.41 13.13
N ALA A 110 10.84 15.36 13.24
CA ALA A 110 11.85 15.35 14.29
C ALA A 110 11.39 16.15 15.52
N SER A 111 11.80 15.69 16.70
CA SER A 111 11.70 16.47 17.93
C SER A 111 12.72 17.61 17.93
N ASN A 112 13.93 17.36 17.43
CA ASN A 112 14.94 18.36 17.14
C ASN A 112 15.26 18.37 15.63
N VAL A 113 14.91 19.45 14.93
CA VAL A 113 15.10 19.58 13.48
C VAL A 113 16.56 19.41 13.06
N ASN A 114 17.53 19.85 13.87
CA ASN A 114 18.96 19.70 13.57
C ASN A 114 19.46 18.26 13.65
N ASP A 115 18.74 17.38 14.35
CA ASP A 115 19.07 15.96 14.50
C ASP A 115 18.14 15.03 13.70
N ARG A 116 17.29 15.58 12.83
CA ARG A 116 16.21 14.84 12.11
C ARG A 116 16.66 13.53 11.45
N MET A 117 17.80 13.52 10.77
CA MET A 117 18.35 12.31 10.17
C MET A 117 18.80 11.28 11.21
N LYS A 118 19.39 11.71 12.33
CA LYS A 118 19.75 10.82 13.44
C LYS A 118 18.52 10.25 14.13
N GLU A 119 17.47 11.05 14.29
CA GLU A 119 16.19 10.59 14.85
C GLU A 119 15.52 9.55 13.94
N PHE A 120 15.56 9.74 12.63
CA PHE A 120 15.10 8.72 11.68
C PHE A 120 15.94 7.43 11.78
N GLU A 121 17.26 7.51 11.80
CA GLU A 121 18.14 6.34 11.99
C GLU A 121 17.86 5.63 13.33
N ALA A 122 17.52 6.39 14.39
CA ALA A 122 17.10 5.83 15.66
C ALA A 122 15.73 5.11 15.57
N LEU A 123 14.78 5.61 14.78
CA LEU A 123 13.54 4.89 14.47
C LEU A 123 13.83 3.59 13.71
N VAL A 124 14.64 3.64 12.65
CA VAL A 124 15.05 2.45 11.89
C VAL A 124 15.64 1.39 12.81
N LYS A 125 16.62 1.78 13.64
CA LYS A 125 17.24 0.89 14.60
C LYS A 125 16.21 0.28 15.57
N ARG A 126 15.30 1.09 16.10
CA ARG A 126 14.27 0.64 17.05
C ARG A 126 13.31 -0.39 16.42
N THR A 127 12.99 -0.21 15.13
CA THR A 127 12.20 -1.16 14.35
C THR A 127 12.94 -2.48 14.16
N HIS A 128 14.23 -2.43 13.81
CA HIS A 128 15.09 -3.62 13.67
C HIS A 128 15.32 -4.35 14.99
N ASP A 129 15.50 -3.63 16.11
CA ASP A 129 15.68 -4.22 17.45
C ASP A 129 14.48 -5.10 17.85
N LEU A 130 13.31 -4.88 17.24
CA LEU A 130 12.11 -5.69 17.41
C LEU A 130 11.89 -6.73 16.31
N GLY A 131 12.84 -6.91 15.39
CA GLY A 131 12.79 -7.90 14.31
C GLY A 131 11.81 -7.54 13.19
N LEU A 132 11.39 -6.28 13.10
CA LEU A 132 10.57 -5.75 12.01
C LEU A 132 11.49 -5.16 10.93
N GLN A 133 11.06 -5.22 9.68
CA GLN A 133 11.76 -4.60 8.55
C GLN A 133 11.18 -3.21 8.24
N VAL A 134 12.00 -2.33 7.67
CA VAL A 134 11.63 -0.94 7.35
C VAL A 134 11.41 -0.77 5.85
N LEU A 135 10.23 -0.30 5.47
CA LEU A 135 9.93 0.17 4.11
C LEU A 135 9.66 1.68 4.13
N ILE A 136 10.05 2.37 3.06
CA ILE A 136 9.66 3.76 2.82
C ILE A 136 9.06 3.91 1.41
N ASP A 137 8.33 5.00 1.22
CA ASP A 137 7.93 5.44 -0.11
C ASP A 137 9.13 5.93 -0.91
N PHE A 138 9.24 5.47 -2.15
CA PHE A 138 10.14 5.99 -3.15
C PHE A 138 9.31 6.56 -4.29
N VAL A 139 9.51 7.85 -4.59
CA VAL A 139 8.79 8.56 -5.65
C VAL A 139 9.73 8.73 -6.84
N PRO A 140 9.71 7.84 -7.84
CA PRO A 140 10.64 7.89 -8.96
C PRO A 140 10.14 8.81 -10.10
N ASN A 141 8.83 9.03 -10.21
CA ASN A 141 8.23 9.63 -11.39
C ASN A 141 8.40 11.16 -11.46
N HIS A 142 8.38 11.83 -10.32
CA HIS A 142 8.36 13.29 -10.23
C HIS A 142 8.95 13.76 -8.89
N VAL A 143 9.19 15.07 -8.81
CA VAL A 143 9.60 15.79 -7.59
C VAL A 143 8.77 17.06 -7.44
N ALA A 144 8.83 17.73 -6.28
CA ALA A 144 8.26 19.06 -6.11
C ALA A 144 8.84 20.07 -7.09
N ARG A 145 8.04 21.07 -7.47
CA ARG A 145 8.47 22.16 -8.37
C ARG A 145 9.73 22.90 -7.91
N GLN A 146 9.92 23.03 -6.60
CA GLN A 146 11.07 23.70 -5.99
C GLN A 146 12.13 22.72 -5.45
N TYR A 147 12.16 21.47 -5.97
CA TYR A 147 13.18 20.48 -5.60
C TYR A 147 14.58 21.10 -5.51
N LYS A 148 15.21 20.89 -4.36
CA LYS A 148 16.58 21.28 -4.08
C LYS A 148 17.01 20.53 -2.84
N SER A 149 18.13 19.83 -2.93
CA SER A 149 18.71 19.18 -1.76
C SER A 149 19.74 20.08 -1.06
N ASP A 150 19.56 20.31 0.23
CA ASP A 150 20.52 21.04 1.08
C ASP A 150 21.43 20.11 1.90
N VAL A 151 21.07 18.83 2.06
CA VAL A 151 21.87 17.81 2.75
C VAL A 151 22.44 16.71 1.84
N LYS A 152 22.30 16.82 0.51
CA LYS A 152 22.90 15.84 -0.41
C LYS A 152 24.40 15.63 -0.17
N PRO A 153 24.91 14.40 -0.38
CA PRO A 153 26.34 14.13 -0.26
C PRO A 153 27.20 15.02 -1.16
N GLU A 154 28.43 15.30 -0.72
CA GLU A 154 29.38 16.10 -1.49
C GLU A 154 29.62 15.50 -2.88
N GLY A 155 29.63 16.37 -3.90
CA GLY A 155 29.81 15.97 -5.30
C GLY A 155 28.53 15.56 -6.02
N ILE A 156 27.44 15.27 -5.30
CA ILE A 156 26.12 15.01 -5.90
C ILE A 156 25.52 16.30 -6.44
N LYS A 157 24.84 16.18 -7.58
CA LYS A 157 24.23 17.30 -8.31
C LYS A 157 22.72 17.16 -8.27
N ASP A 158 22.02 18.27 -8.05
CA ASP A 158 20.55 18.25 -8.04
C ASP A 158 19.98 17.88 -9.41
N PHE A 159 18.76 17.36 -9.42
CA PHE A 159 18.01 17.25 -10.67
C PHE A 159 17.87 18.63 -11.31
N GLY A 160 18.14 18.72 -12.62
CA GLY A 160 18.03 19.98 -13.35
C GLY A 160 19.23 20.92 -13.25
N GLU A 161 20.23 20.64 -12.40
CA GLU A 161 21.40 21.52 -12.24
C GLU A 161 22.23 21.63 -13.53
N LYS A 162 22.27 20.56 -14.33
CA LYS A 162 23.04 20.47 -15.58
C LYS A 162 22.17 20.39 -16.83
N ASP A 163 20.86 20.61 -16.70
CA ASP A 163 19.94 20.45 -17.82
C ASP A 163 20.10 21.58 -18.85
N GLU A 164 20.01 21.20 -20.12
CA GLU A 164 19.91 22.09 -21.28
C GLU A 164 18.45 22.57 -21.42
N LYS A 165 18.17 23.82 -21.05
CA LYS A 165 16.79 24.35 -20.92
C LYS A 165 16.18 24.91 -22.23
N SER A 166 16.95 24.93 -23.32
CA SER A 166 16.56 25.55 -24.59
C SER A 166 15.81 24.60 -25.54
N GLY A 167 15.92 23.29 -25.32
CA GLY A 167 15.29 22.24 -26.14
C GLY A 167 14.06 21.62 -25.48
N SER A 168 13.25 20.91 -26.28
CA SER A 168 12.07 20.18 -25.79
C SER A 168 12.39 18.82 -25.17
N PHE A 169 13.49 18.18 -25.58
CA PHE A 169 13.93 16.90 -25.07
C PHE A 169 15.45 16.72 -25.19
N SER A 170 16.04 16.11 -24.15
CA SER A 170 17.37 15.52 -24.16
C SER A 170 17.34 14.36 -23.18
N ASN A 171 17.86 13.18 -23.56
CA ASN A 171 17.89 12.04 -22.65
C ASN A 171 18.87 12.22 -21.48
N GLN A 172 19.72 13.26 -21.51
CA GLN A 172 20.61 13.62 -20.42
C GLN A 172 20.03 14.69 -19.49
N ASN A 173 18.92 15.33 -19.87
CA ASN A 173 18.20 16.22 -18.95
C ASN A 173 17.43 15.38 -17.92
N ASN A 174 17.25 15.93 -16.73
CA ASN A 174 16.39 15.37 -15.69
C ASN A 174 14.94 15.80 -15.82
N PHE A 175 14.65 16.94 -16.45
CA PHE A 175 13.30 17.45 -16.64
C PHE A 175 12.97 17.70 -18.12
N TYR A 176 11.67 17.80 -18.41
CA TYR A 176 11.15 18.28 -19.68
C TYR A 176 10.83 19.78 -19.58
N TYR A 177 11.43 20.59 -20.44
CA TYR A 177 11.26 22.04 -20.48
C TYR A 177 10.32 22.45 -21.61
N LEU A 178 9.49 23.45 -21.33
CA LEU A 178 8.53 24.04 -22.26
C LEU A 178 9.03 25.41 -22.73
N LYS A 179 8.47 25.92 -23.83
CA LYS A 179 8.91 27.21 -24.40
C LYS A 179 8.46 28.40 -23.57
N ASP A 180 7.30 28.29 -22.93
CA ASP A 180 6.66 29.38 -22.19
C ASP A 180 6.94 29.27 -20.69
N GLY A 181 6.78 30.39 -19.97
CA GLY A 181 6.80 30.42 -18.51
C GLY A 181 5.50 29.85 -17.90
N LEU A 182 5.61 29.29 -16.70
CA LEU A 182 4.50 28.64 -16.02
C LEU A 182 3.41 29.65 -15.66
N GLN A 183 2.17 29.29 -15.94
CA GLN A 183 0.98 29.99 -15.47
C GLN A 183 0.19 29.02 -14.60
N LEU A 184 0.24 29.24 -13.29
CA LEU A 184 -0.47 28.41 -12.34
C LEU A 184 -2.00 28.57 -12.47
N PRO A 185 -2.79 27.53 -12.17
CA PRO A 185 -4.24 27.63 -12.14
C PRO A 185 -4.71 28.81 -11.29
N SER A 186 -5.64 29.62 -11.81
CA SER A 186 -6.18 30.80 -11.11
C SER A 186 -6.94 30.46 -9.82
N ASP A 187 -7.38 29.22 -9.68
CA ASP A 187 -8.20 28.75 -8.56
C ASP A 187 -7.37 28.36 -7.33
N ILE A 188 -6.03 28.40 -7.41
CA ILE A 188 -5.15 28.13 -6.27
C ILE A 188 -5.33 29.20 -5.20
N LYS A 189 -5.73 28.76 -4.01
CA LYS A 189 -5.96 29.61 -2.82
C LYS A 189 -5.17 29.05 -1.63
N PRO A 190 -3.86 29.34 -1.53
CA PRO A 190 -3.06 28.88 -0.41
C PRO A 190 -3.62 29.46 0.90
N PRO A 191 -3.71 28.67 1.97
CA PRO A 191 -4.27 29.11 3.25
C PRO A 191 -3.30 30.00 4.07
N VAL A 192 -2.12 30.30 3.54
CA VAL A 192 -1.10 31.15 4.17
C VAL A 192 -0.80 32.36 3.28
N GLU A 193 -0.48 33.48 3.91
CA GLU A 193 -0.11 34.70 3.19
C GLU A 193 1.26 34.55 2.51
N PHE A 194 1.42 35.17 1.34
CA PHE A 194 2.68 35.24 0.60
C PHE A 194 2.79 36.58 -0.12
N SER A 195 4.02 37.07 -0.33
CA SER A 195 4.28 38.43 -0.80
C SER A 195 4.41 38.55 -2.32
N GLU A 196 4.87 37.51 -3.00
CA GLU A 196 5.14 37.51 -4.44
C GLU A 196 4.53 36.27 -5.07
N ASN A 197 4.13 36.34 -6.35
CA ASN A 197 3.66 35.15 -7.06
C ASN A 197 4.82 34.22 -7.40
N TYR A 198 4.57 32.92 -7.38
CA TYR A 198 5.50 31.91 -7.86
C TYR A 198 5.78 32.11 -9.35
N THR A 199 7.06 32.06 -9.71
CA THR A 199 7.50 32.16 -11.10
C THR A 199 8.40 30.98 -11.46
N GLU A 200 8.18 30.42 -12.65
CA GLU A 200 9.03 29.38 -13.24
C GLU A 200 9.15 29.64 -14.74
N ASN A 201 10.36 29.88 -15.22
CA ASN A 201 10.63 30.12 -16.63
C ASN A 201 12.00 29.50 -17.03
N PRO A 202 12.05 28.60 -18.03
CA PRO A 202 10.91 27.97 -18.72
C PRO A 202 10.07 27.09 -17.78
N ALA A 203 8.79 26.89 -18.11
CA ALA A 203 7.93 25.93 -17.43
C ALA A 203 8.44 24.50 -17.64
N LYS A 204 8.13 23.62 -16.67
CA LYS A 204 8.36 22.18 -16.75
C LYS A 204 7.04 21.41 -16.77
N ALA A 205 7.02 20.27 -17.48
CA ALA A 205 5.89 19.35 -17.50
C ALA A 205 5.57 18.82 -16.10
N THR A 206 4.28 18.64 -15.79
CA THR A 206 3.83 18.12 -14.47
C THR A 206 4.02 16.61 -14.37
N GLY A 207 4.07 16.09 -13.14
CA GLY A 207 4.29 14.66 -12.90
C GLY A 207 3.22 13.73 -13.50
N ASN A 208 2.01 14.22 -13.79
CA ASN A 208 0.93 13.49 -14.48
C ASN A 208 0.95 13.63 -16.01
N ASP A 209 2.14 13.85 -16.60
CA ASP A 209 2.38 13.95 -18.04
C ASP A 209 1.68 15.14 -18.74
N VAL A 210 1.47 16.28 -18.07
CA VAL A 210 0.96 17.50 -18.72
C VAL A 210 2.10 18.34 -19.27
N PHE A 211 2.28 18.28 -20.59
CA PHE A 211 3.25 19.07 -21.36
C PHE A 211 2.66 20.43 -21.78
N SER A 212 2.16 21.18 -20.80
CA SER A 212 1.59 22.52 -20.98
C SER A 212 2.12 23.46 -19.90
N ALA A 213 2.38 24.72 -20.29
CA ALA A 213 2.75 25.77 -19.33
C ALA A 213 1.55 26.26 -18.51
N GLN A 214 0.34 25.79 -18.80
CA GLN A 214 -0.89 26.14 -18.10
C GLN A 214 -1.59 24.85 -17.61
N PRO A 215 -1.09 24.21 -16.54
CA PRO A 215 -1.77 23.05 -15.95
C PRO A 215 -3.09 23.47 -15.29
N ASN A 216 -4.02 22.53 -15.18
CA ASN A 216 -5.30 22.71 -14.48
C ASN A 216 -5.16 22.45 -12.97
N ILE A 217 -6.17 22.83 -12.20
CA ILE A 217 -6.21 22.61 -10.74
C ILE A 217 -6.17 21.12 -10.33
N ASN A 218 -6.68 20.26 -11.21
CA ASN A 218 -6.70 18.80 -11.01
C ASN A 218 -5.41 18.11 -11.49
N ASP A 219 -4.52 18.84 -12.17
CA ASP A 219 -3.21 18.31 -12.53
C ASP A 219 -2.30 18.30 -11.31
N TRP A 220 -1.18 17.59 -11.43
CA TRP A 220 -0.14 17.61 -10.40
C TRP A 220 0.72 18.87 -10.57
N PHE A 221 0.06 20.03 -10.52
CA PHE A 221 0.67 21.33 -10.75
C PHE A 221 1.76 21.66 -9.72
N GLU A 222 1.84 20.96 -8.60
CA GLU A 222 2.86 21.08 -7.56
C GLU A 222 4.13 20.26 -7.85
N THR A 223 4.08 19.35 -8.84
CA THR A 223 5.19 18.44 -9.16
C THR A 223 5.73 18.64 -10.58
N ILE A 224 6.94 18.16 -10.81
CA ILE A 224 7.64 18.19 -12.10
C ILE A 224 8.08 16.79 -12.52
N LYS A 225 7.79 16.43 -13.78
CA LYS A 225 8.07 15.12 -14.36
C LYS A 225 9.57 14.90 -14.52
N LEU A 226 10.06 13.76 -14.04
CA LEU A 226 11.42 13.31 -14.28
C LEU A 226 11.55 12.61 -15.64
N ASN A 227 12.64 12.90 -16.33
CA ASN A 227 12.96 12.36 -17.65
C ASN A 227 13.86 11.14 -17.53
N TYR A 228 13.32 9.97 -17.88
CA TYR A 228 14.03 8.69 -17.89
C TYR A 228 14.55 8.29 -19.29
N GLY A 229 14.66 9.25 -20.21
CA GLY A 229 15.03 9.01 -21.61
C GLY A 229 13.86 8.57 -22.48
N VAL A 230 12.62 8.96 -22.15
CA VAL A 230 11.43 8.72 -22.97
C VAL A 230 10.97 10.04 -23.58
N ASP A 231 10.92 10.15 -24.90
CA ASP A 231 10.45 11.37 -25.57
C ASP A 231 8.93 11.31 -25.74
N TYR A 232 8.19 11.93 -24.81
CA TYR A 232 6.74 11.96 -24.81
C TYR A 232 6.14 12.72 -26.02
N LEU A 233 6.89 13.65 -26.61
CA LEU A 233 6.44 14.45 -27.74
C LEU A 233 6.73 13.76 -29.08
N ASP A 234 7.63 12.77 -29.09
CA ASP A 234 7.92 11.89 -30.22
C ASP A 234 7.40 10.46 -29.98
N ASN A 235 6.07 10.35 -29.80
CA ASN A 235 5.37 9.07 -29.66
C ASN A 235 5.98 8.13 -28.58
N ARG A 236 6.48 8.71 -27.48
CA ARG A 236 7.13 7.98 -26.37
C ARG A 236 8.35 7.16 -26.83
N SER A 237 9.12 7.67 -27.81
CA SER A 237 10.35 7.02 -28.28
C SER A 237 11.38 6.88 -27.15
N ARG A 238 12.13 5.77 -27.13
CA ARG A 238 13.01 5.38 -26.02
C ARG A 238 14.49 5.63 -26.35
N HIS A 239 15.18 6.38 -25.50
CA HIS A 239 16.56 6.87 -25.68
C HIS A 239 17.43 6.50 -24.47
N PHE A 240 17.62 5.21 -24.22
CA PHE A 240 18.34 4.71 -23.03
C PHE A 240 19.85 4.53 -23.23
N ASN A 241 20.38 4.90 -24.41
CA ASN A 241 21.81 4.88 -24.69
C ASN A 241 22.26 6.25 -25.24
N PRO A 242 23.20 6.95 -24.57
CA PRO A 242 23.80 6.61 -23.27
C PRO A 242 22.76 6.55 -22.14
N ILE A 243 23.08 5.84 -21.05
CA ILE A 243 22.21 5.73 -19.88
C ILE A 243 21.83 7.14 -19.39
N PRO A 244 20.52 7.45 -19.27
CA PRO A 244 20.03 8.75 -18.81
C PRO A 244 20.62 9.13 -17.45
N ASP A 245 20.88 10.42 -17.26
CA ASP A 245 21.43 10.94 -15.98
C ASP A 245 20.51 10.63 -14.80
N THR A 246 19.19 10.74 -15.01
CA THR A 246 18.16 10.42 -14.01
C THR A 246 18.29 9.00 -13.45
N TRP A 247 18.66 8.01 -14.28
CA TRP A 247 18.82 6.63 -13.83
C TRP A 247 19.95 6.51 -12.79
N LYS A 248 21.06 7.24 -13.01
CA LYS A 248 22.23 7.24 -12.13
C LYS A 248 21.89 7.89 -10.79
N LYS A 249 21.23 9.05 -10.81
CA LYS A 249 20.78 9.76 -9.60
C LYS A 249 19.80 8.92 -8.78
N MET A 250 18.85 8.24 -9.44
CA MET A 250 17.90 7.37 -8.74
C MET A 250 18.56 6.13 -8.13
N TYR A 251 19.58 5.58 -8.79
CA TYR A 251 20.42 4.54 -8.17
C TYR A 251 21.14 5.06 -6.91
N GLU A 252 21.71 6.26 -6.96
CA GLU A 252 22.39 6.88 -5.81
C GLU A 252 21.43 7.12 -4.63
N ILE A 253 20.20 7.57 -4.92
CA ILE A 253 19.14 7.76 -3.92
C ILE A 253 18.76 6.43 -3.25
N LEU A 254 18.49 5.39 -4.05
CA LEU A 254 18.15 4.07 -3.52
C LEU A 254 19.30 3.49 -2.69
N ASP A 255 20.55 3.59 -3.16
CA ASP A 255 21.74 3.15 -2.43
C ASP A 255 21.94 3.94 -1.12
N TYR A 256 21.63 5.24 -1.11
CA TYR A 256 21.69 6.09 0.08
C TYR A 256 20.74 5.61 1.18
N TRP A 257 19.47 5.38 0.85
CA TRP A 257 18.48 4.92 1.83
C TRP A 257 18.73 3.48 2.28
N SER A 258 19.14 2.59 1.37
CA SER A 258 19.53 1.23 1.75
C SER A 258 20.70 1.20 2.74
N LYS A 259 21.70 2.08 2.59
CA LYS A 259 22.80 2.23 3.56
C LYS A 259 22.35 2.65 4.96
N LYS A 260 21.20 3.33 5.05
CA LYS A 260 20.61 3.78 6.32
C LYS A 260 19.73 2.71 6.99
N GLY A 261 19.67 1.50 6.44
CA GLY A 261 18.90 0.40 7.01
C GLY A 261 17.46 0.33 6.51
N VAL A 262 17.13 0.99 5.40
CA VAL A 262 15.85 0.77 4.71
C VAL A 262 15.90 -0.60 4.00
N ASP A 263 15.02 -1.50 4.40
CA ASP A 263 14.93 -2.89 3.91
C ASP A 263 14.06 -3.02 2.65
N GLY A 264 13.42 -1.96 2.19
CA GLY A 264 12.66 -2.00 0.95
C GLY A 264 11.94 -0.71 0.61
N PHE A 265 11.40 -0.68 -0.60
CA PHE A 265 10.80 0.51 -1.19
C PHE A 265 9.44 0.17 -1.78
N ARG A 266 8.40 0.88 -1.35
CA ARG A 266 7.17 0.99 -2.16
C ARG A 266 7.40 2.10 -3.16
N CYS A 267 7.30 1.77 -4.44
CA CYS A 267 7.60 2.66 -5.55
C CYS A 267 6.29 3.25 -6.07
N ASP A 268 6.10 4.55 -5.82
CA ASP A 268 4.96 5.34 -6.25
C ASP A 268 4.89 5.46 -7.77
N MET A 269 3.70 5.29 -8.33
CA MET A 269 3.38 5.42 -9.76
C MET A 269 4.46 4.75 -10.64
N ALA A 270 4.88 3.54 -10.26
CA ALA A 270 5.99 2.84 -10.90
C ALA A 270 5.74 2.59 -12.38
N GLU A 271 4.48 2.46 -12.78
CA GLU A 271 4.04 2.30 -14.17
C GLU A 271 4.33 3.51 -15.08
N MET A 272 4.55 4.70 -14.48
CA MET A 272 4.92 5.92 -15.20
C MET A 272 6.42 6.05 -15.46
N VAL A 273 7.21 5.07 -15.00
CA VAL A 273 8.66 4.99 -15.15
C VAL A 273 9.00 3.76 -16.01
N PRO A 274 9.86 3.86 -17.03
CA PRO A 274 10.09 2.76 -17.97
C PRO A 274 10.59 1.50 -17.25
N VAL A 275 10.01 0.34 -17.60
CA VAL A 275 10.36 -0.97 -17.03
C VAL A 275 11.86 -1.28 -17.14
N GLU A 276 12.52 -0.76 -18.16
CA GLU A 276 13.96 -0.92 -18.38
C GLU A 276 14.81 -0.28 -17.28
N PHE A 277 14.37 0.85 -16.73
CA PHE A 277 15.04 1.45 -15.57
C PHE A 277 14.95 0.51 -14.36
N TRP A 278 13.76 -0.04 -14.10
CA TRP A 278 13.54 -0.98 -13.00
C TRP A 278 14.40 -2.24 -13.13
N GLY A 279 14.39 -2.85 -14.33
CA GLY A 279 15.23 -3.99 -14.67
C GLY A 279 16.73 -3.70 -14.60
N TRP A 280 17.14 -2.44 -14.70
CA TRP A 280 18.52 -1.99 -14.53
C TRP A 280 18.90 -1.70 -13.07
N VAL A 281 18.02 -1.04 -12.30
CA VAL A 281 18.34 -0.54 -10.96
C VAL A 281 18.13 -1.59 -9.86
N ILE A 282 17.03 -2.35 -9.91
CA ILE A 282 16.68 -3.29 -8.84
C ILE A 282 17.75 -4.37 -8.66
N PRO A 283 18.27 -5.03 -9.72
CA PRO A 283 19.37 -5.98 -9.57
C PRO A 283 20.64 -5.35 -8.97
N LYS A 284 20.92 -4.08 -9.26
CA LYS A 284 22.11 -3.39 -8.73
C LYS A 284 21.99 -3.09 -7.25
N ILE A 285 20.80 -2.70 -6.78
CA ILE A 285 20.53 -2.52 -5.35
C ILE A 285 20.59 -3.87 -4.65
N LYS A 286 19.89 -4.89 -5.16
CA LYS A 286 19.89 -6.23 -4.56
C LYS A 286 21.26 -6.91 -4.57
N ALA A 287 22.15 -6.59 -5.51
CA ALA A 287 23.52 -7.08 -5.48
C ALA A 287 24.31 -6.57 -4.26
N LYS A 288 23.97 -5.39 -3.72
CA LYS A 288 24.57 -4.84 -2.49
C LYS A 288 23.76 -5.18 -1.25
N TYR A 289 22.44 -5.22 -1.36
CA TYR A 289 21.49 -5.44 -0.27
C TYR A 289 20.51 -6.57 -0.66
N PRO A 290 20.92 -7.85 -0.54
CA PRO A 290 20.18 -8.99 -1.12
C PRO A 290 18.76 -9.22 -0.59
N ASN A 291 18.47 -8.74 0.61
CA ASN A 291 17.16 -8.89 1.25
C ASN A 291 16.20 -7.74 0.93
N THR A 292 16.66 -6.70 0.20
CA THR A 292 15.82 -5.54 -0.09
C THR A 292 14.64 -5.92 -0.97
N ILE A 293 13.43 -5.55 -0.55
CA ILE A 293 12.21 -5.79 -1.34
C ILE A 293 11.74 -4.52 -2.07
N PHE A 294 11.16 -4.72 -3.25
CA PHE A 294 10.56 -3.66 -4.05
C PHE A 294 9.09 -3.98 -4.31
N ILE A 295 8.22 -3.02 -3.99
CA ILE A 295 6.76 -3.11 -4.17
C ILE A 295 6.37 -2.03 -5.19
N ALA A 296 5.83 -2.41 -6.34
CA ALA A 296 5.44 -1.46 -7.38
C ALA A 296 3.96 -1.07 -7.26
N GLU A 297 3.66 0.21 -7.35
CA GLU A 297 2.31 0.68 -7.64
C GLU A 297 2.06 0.69 -9.16
N ILE A 298 1.16 -0.20 -9.61
CA ILE A 298 0.79 -0.36 -11.02
C ILE A 298 -0.70 -0.64 -11.12
N TYR A 299 -1.37 0.06 -12.04
CA TYR A 299 -2.82 -0.02 -12.23
C TYR A 299 -3.21 -0.62 -13.58
N ASN A 300 -2.25 -1.08 -14.37
CA ASN A 300 -2.48 -1.83 -15.60
C ASN A 300 -2.15 -3.33 -15.44
N PRO A 301 -3.16 -4.23 -15.36
CA PRO A 301 -2.93 -5.67 -15.24
C PRO A 301 -2.14 -6.28 -16.40
N GLY A 302 -2.26 -5.71 -17.61
CA GLY A 302 -1.52 -6.16 -18.79
C GLY A 302 0.00 -6.01 -18.66
N GLU A 303 0.47 -5.15 -17.75
CA GLU A 303 1.89 -4.90 -17.51
C GLU A 303 2.44 -5.62 -16.27
N TYR A 304 1.60 -6.32 -15.49
CA TYR A 304 2.04 -6.95 -14.24
C TYR A 304 3.20 -7.94 -14.44
N ALA A 305 3.07 -8.86 -15.41
CA ALA A 305 4.14 -9.80 -15.74
C ALA A 305 5.42 -9.07 -16.21
N ASN A 306 5.27 -7.97 -16.96
CA ASN A 306 6.41 -7.18 -17.43
C ASN A 306 7.19 -6.58 -16.24
N TYR A 307 6.51 -5.96 -15.28
CA TYR A 307 7.18 -5.36 -14.12
C TYR A 307 7.72 -6.37 -13.11
N ILE A 308 7.08 -7.53 -12.95
CA ILE A 308 7.64 -8.62 -12.12
C ILE A 308 8.89 -9.20 -12.80
N PHE A 309 8.78 -9.66 -14.04
CA PHE A 309 9.83 -10.48 -14.65
C PHE A 309 10.92 -9.67 -15.37
N ASN A 310 10.58 -8.54 -16.01
CA ASN A 310 11.58 -7.65 -16.62
C ASN A 310 11.99 -6.53 -15.66
N GLY A 311 11.02 -5.93 -14.96
CA GLY A 311 11.27 -4.90 -13.95
C GLY A 311 11.93 -5.42 -12.66
N LYS A 312 11.83 -6.71 -12.36
CA LYS A 312 12.43 -7.40 -11.19
C LYS A 312 11.82 -7.02 -9.84
N PHE A 313 10.61 -6.45 -9.84
CA PHE A 313 9.86 -6.19 -8.62
C PHE A 313 9.55 -7.49 -7.86
N ASP A 314 9.57 -7.42 -6.53
CA ASP A 314 9.15 -8.55 -5.69
C ASP A 314 7.63 -8.62 -5.61
N TYR A 315 6.98 -7.47 -5.46
CA TYR A 315 5.54 -7.40 -5.29
C TYR A 315 4.92 -6.25 -6.09
N LEU A 316 3.63 -6.37 -6.43
CA LEU A 316 2.82 -5.34 -7.07
C LEU A 316 1.58 -5.03 -6.21
N TYR A 317 1.12 -3.78 -6.24
CA TYR A 317 -0.17 -3.37 -5.67
C TYR A 317 -1.34 -4.07 -6.37
N ASP A 318 -2.21 -4.73 -5.62
CA ASP A 318 -3.43 -5.34 -6.15
C ASP A 318 -4.66 -4.44 -6.00
N LYS A 319 -4.60 -3.25 -6.61
CA LYS A 319 -5.69 -2.26 -6.57
C LYS A 319 -6.79 -2.60 -7.59
N VAL A 320 -6.43 -2.65 -8.86
CA VAL A 320 -7.43 -2.79 -9.96
C VAL A 320 -7.99 -4.20 -10.11
N GLY A 321 -7.34 -5.19 -9.48
CA GLY A 321 -7.80 -6.56 -9.45
C GLY A 321 -8.70 -6.84 -8.25
N LEU A 322 -8.15 -7.49 -7.21
CA LEU A 322 -8.97 -8.00 -6.12
C LEU A 322 -9.54 -6.90 -5.23
N TYR A 323 -8.80 -5.81 -4.97
CA TYR A 323 -9.33 -4.71 -4.17
C TYR A 323 -10.64 -4.17 -4.79
N ASP A 324 -10.64 -3.82 -6.08
CA ASP A 324 -11.83 -3.30 -6.75
C ASP A 324 -12.98 -4.33 -6.78
N ALA A 325 -12.68 -5.63 -6.96
CA ALA A 325 -13.68 -6.70 -6.89
C ALA A 325 -14.32 -6.82 -5.50
N LEU A 326 -13.51 -6.82 -4.45
CA LEU A 326 -13.97 -6.92 -3.07
C LEU A 326 -14.69 -5.65 -2.62
N ARG A 327 -14.24 -4.47 -3.04
CA ARG A 327 -14.89 -3.20 -2.79
C ARG A 327 -16.34 -3.21 -3.27
N ARG A 328 -16.59 -3.62 -4.51
CA ARG A 328 -17.97 -3.70 -5.04
C ARG A 328 -18.82 -4.67 -4.23
N LEU A 329 -18.26 -5.79 -3.75
CA LEU A 329 -18.97 -6.74 -2.89
C LEU A 329 -19.32 -6.12 -1.53
N ILE A 330 -18.37 -5.42 -0.90
CA ILE A 330 -18.57 -4.67 0.35
C ILE A 330 -19.65 -3.60 0.18
N GLU A 331 -19.70 -2.91 -0.97
CA GLU A 331 -20.73 -1.91 -1.28
C GLU A 331 -22.10 -2.55 -1.60
N GLY A 332 -22.11 -3.82 -1.99
CA GLY A 332 -23.32 -4.66 -2.18
C GLY A 332 -23.78 -4.76 -3.63
N HIS A 333 -23.11 -4.09 -4.56
CA HIS A 333 -23.39 -4.13 -6.00
C HIS A 333 -22.35 -4.93 -6.80
N GLY A 334 -21.44 -5.64 -6.12
CA GLY A 334 -20.44 -6.51 -6.74
C GLY A 334 -20.95 -7.90 -7.10
N ASN A 335 -20.10 -8.61 -7.86
CA ASN A 335 -20.28 -9.99 -8.31
C ASN A 335 -19.08 -10.84 -7.85
N ALA A 336 -19.34 -11.94 -7.12
CA ALA A 336 -18.29 -12.83 -6.64
C ALA A 336 -17.52 -13.54 -7.77
N MET A 337 -18.08 -13.64 -8.97
CA MET A 337 -17.37 -14.11 -10.17
C MET A 337 -16.20 -13.20 -10.57
N ASP A 338 -16.18 -11.95 -10.14
CA ASP A 338 -15.03 -11.06 -10.36
C ASP A 338 -13.76 -11.63 -9.72
N ILE A 339 -13.89 -12.34 -8.58
CA ILE A 339 -12.76 -13.01 -7.93
C ILE A 339 -12.22 -14.13 -8.83
N THR A 340 -13.10 -14.89 -9.50
CA THR A 340 -12.69 -15.88 -10.51
C THR A 340 -11.98 -15.22 -11.70
N ASN A 341 -12.48 -14.09 -12.18
CA ASN A 341 -11.84 -13.35 -13.27
C ASN A 341 -10.44 -12.86 -12.89
N VAL A 342 -10.26 -12.30 -11.68
CA VAL A 342 -8.97 -11.80 -11.21
C VAL A 342 -7.91 -12.90 -11.24
N TRP A 343 -8.20 -14.09 -10.70
CA TRP A 343 -7.19 -15.15 -10.73
C TRP A 343 -7.01 -15.74 -12.14
N GLN A 344 -8.07 -15.88 -12.95
CA GLN A 344 -7.93 -16.50 -14.28
C GLN A 344 -7.26 -15.61 -15.32
N LYS A 345 -7.41 -14.29 -15.22
CA LYS A 345 -7.09 -13.36 -16.32
C LYS A 345 -6.11 -12.26 -15.95
N GLU A 346 -5.94 -11.96 -14.66
CA GLU A 346 -5.18 -10.79 -14.24
C GLU A 346 -3.91 -11.19 -13.49
N SER A 347 -4.04 -11.90 -12.37
CA SER A 347 -2.90 -12.09 -11.46
C SER A 347 -2.72 -13.49 -10.89
N GLY A 348 -3.51 -14.50 -11.28
CA GLY A 348 -3.42 -15.85 -10.70
C GLY A 348 -2.05 -16.51 -10.88
N ASP A 349 -1.45 -16.41 -12.08
CA ASP A 349 -0.17 -17.02 -12.42
C ASP A 349 1.02 -16.50 -11.59
N PHE A 350 0.85 -15.32 -10.97
CA PHE A 350 1.86 -14.67 -10.13
C PHE A 350 1.22 -14.08 -8.87
N ALA A 351 0.17 -14.72 -8.35
CA ALA A 351 -0.60 -14.19 -7.23
C ALA A 351 0.22 -14.08 -5.93
N ASN A 352 1.34 -14.80 -5.84
CA ASN A 352 2.34 -14.68 -4.78
C ASN A 352 3.08 -13.32 -4.81
N HIS A 353 3.11 -12.66 -5.97
CA HIS A 353 3.69 -11.33 -6.15
C HIS A 353 2.67 -10.20 -5.88
N MET A 354 1.41 -10.50 -5.56
CA MET A 354 0.40 -9.46 -5.38
C MET A 354 0.24 -9.07 -3.90
N LEU A 355 0.51 -7.80 -3.59
CA LEU A 355 0.22 -7.19 -2.28
C LEU A 355 -1.27 -6.90 -2.16
N ARG A 356 -1.95 -7.73 -1.38
CA ARG A 356 -3.39 -7.65 -1.14
C ARG A 356 -3.69 -6.67 -0.01
N PHE A 357 -4.67 -5.79 -0.17
CA PHE A 357 -5.10 -4.83 0.84
C PHE A 357 -6.58 -4.48 0.68
N LEU A 358 -7.16 -3.80 1.67
CA LEU A 358 -8.51 -3.21 1.59
C LEU A 358 -8.55 -1.72 1.94
N GLU A 359 -7.46 -1.17 2.48
CA GLU A 359 -7.25 0.26 2.65
C GLU A 359 -5.80 0.60 2.32
N ASN A 360 -5.59 1.84 1.89
CA ASN A 360 -4.31 2.53 1.80
C ASN A 360 -4.59 4.04 1.96
N HIS A 361 -3.61 4.90 1.69
CA HIS A 361 -3.75 6.35 1.84
C HIS A 361 -4.53 7.05 0.70
N ASP A 362 -4.68 6.44 -0.47
CA ASP A 362 -5.42 6.99 -1.62
C ASP A 362 -6.87 6.49 -1.69
N GLU A 363 -7.18 5.40 -1.01
CA GLU A 363 -8.49 4.78 -0.99
C GLU A 363 -9.34 5.24 0.19
N GLN A 364 -10.65 5.26 -0.02
CA GLN A 364 -11.61 5.60 1.04
C GLN A 364 -11.54 4.57 2.18
N ARG A 365 -11.65 5.06 3.42
CA ARG A 365 -11.68 4.20 4.61
C ARG A 365 -12.96 3.36 4.59
N ILE A 366 -12.88 2.08 4.94
CA ILE A 366 -14.00 1.13 5.01
C ILE A 366 -15.11 1.68 5.91
N ALA A 367 -14.75 2.29 7.05
CA ALA A 367 -15.72 2.84 7.99
C ALA A 367 -16.41 4.13 7.49
N SER A 368 -15.92 4.76 6.41
CA SER A 368 -16.48 5.99 5.87
C SER A 368 -17.86 5.77 5.23
N ASP A 369 -18.66 6.83 5.19
CA ASP A 369 -20.01 6.79 4.60
C ASP A 369 -19.98 6.59 3.07
N PHE A 370 -18.83 6.82 2.44
CA PHE A 370 -18.59 6.69 1.01
C PHE A 370 -18.20 5.26 0.58
N PHE A 371 -17.91 4.37 1.53
CA PHE A 371 -17.51 2.99 1.25
C PHE A 371 -18.35 1.98 2.08
N GLY A 372 -17.72 1.26 3.02
CA GLY A 372 -18.35 0.19 3.80
C GLY A 372 -19.28 0.65 4.93
N LYS A 373 -19.23 1.94 5.31
CA LYS A 373 -20.03 2.60 6.37
C LYS A 373 -19.79 2.10 7.80
N ASN A 374 -19.24 0.90 7.95
CA ASN A 374 -18.78 0.32 9.20
C ASN A 374 -17.63 -0.66 8.92
N PRO A 375 -16.69 -0.86 9.88
CA PRO A 375 -15.57 -1.77 9.72
C PRO A 375 -15.96 -3.23 9.46
N GLU A 376 -17.04 -3.71 10.09
CA GLU A 376 -17.50 -5.11 10.02
C GLU A 376 -17.97 -5.50 8.61
N SER A 377 -18.40 -4.53 7.80
CA SER A 377 -18.82 -4.73 6.41
C SER A 377 -17.74 -5.40 5.56
N ALA A 378 -16.47 -5.24 5.92
CA ALA A 378 -15.34 -5.79 5.19
C ALA A 378 -14.78 -7.08 5.77
N PHE A 379 -15.31 -7.64 6.87
CA PHE A 379 -14.69 -8.79 7.54
C PHE A 379 -14.56 -10.03 6.65
N ALA A 380 -15.60 -10.37 5.89
CA ALA A 380 -15.56 -11.47 4.93
C ALA A 380 -14.54 -11.20 3.81
N ALA A 381 -14.51 -9.98 3.29
CA ALA A 381 -13.57 -9.56 2.26
C ALA A 381 -12.12 -9.55 2.78
N TRP A 382 -11.90 -9.15 4.03
CA TRP A 382 -10.57 -9.12 4.66
C TRP A 382 -10.02 -10.52 4.85
N MET A 383 -10.85 -11.44 5.36
CA MET A 383 -10.50 -12.84 5.46
C MET A 383 -10.11 -13.39 4.08
N LEU A 384 -10.94 -13.16 3.05
CA LEU A 384 -10.64 -13.60 1.68
C LEU A 384 -9.31 -13.01 1.17
N SER A 385 -9.14 -11.69 1.26
CA SER A 385 -7.93 -10.98 0.85
C SER A 385 -6.67 -11.59 1.48
N ALA A 386 -6.75 -11.94 2.78
CA ALA A 386 -5.62 -12.51 3.51
C ALA A 386 -5.31 -13.98 3.16
N THR A 387 -6.30 -14.76 2.72
CA THR A 387 -6.20 -16.22 2.59
C THR A 387 -6.34 -16.76 1.18
N LEU A 388 -6.63 -15.93 0.17
CA LEU A 388 -6.85 -16.38 -1.20
C LEU A 388 -5.60 -17.01 -1.84
N HIS A 389 -4.44 -16.35 -1.71
CA HIS A 389 -3.17 -16.81 -2.31
C HIS A 389 -2.01 -16.78 -1.30
N THR A 390 -0.79 -17.07 -1.72
CA THR A 390 0.43 -17.10 -0.89
C THR A 390 1.11 -15.73 -0.76
N GLY A 391 0.68 -14.73 -1.53
CA GLY A 391 1.30 -13.40 -1.55
C GLY A 391 1.11 -12.57 -0.28
N PRO A 392 1.78 -11.41 -0.22
CA PRO A 392 1.78 -10.56 0.95
C PRO A 392 0.44 -9.86 1.16
N VAL A 393 0.22 -9.41 2.39
CA VAL A 393 -0.98 -8.67 2.80
C VAL A 393 -0.56 -7.37 3.46
N MET A 394 -1.37 -6.32 3.27
CA MET A 394 -1.15 -5.02 3.90
C MET A 394 -2.33 -4.60 4.75
N VAL A 395 -2.03 -4.03 5.92
CA VAL A 395 -2.98 -3.31 6.78
C VAL A 395 -2.57 -1.85 6.79
N TYR A 396 -3.50 -0.96 6.44
CA TYR A 396 -3.30 0.49 6.57
C TYR A 396 -3.65 0.94 7.98
N PHE A 397 -2.85 1.83 8.55
CA PHE A 397 -2.98 2.18 9.97
C PHE A 397 -4.40 2.64 10.33
N GLY A 398 -4.90 2.13 11.45
CA GLY A 398 -6.24 2.45 11.94
C GLY A 398 -7.35 1.65 11.29
N GLN A 399 -7.08 0.86 10.23
CA GLN A 399 -8.08 -0.05 9.65
C GLN A 399 -8.54 -1.04 10.71
N GLU A 400 -7.59 -1.52 11.51
CA GLU A 400 -7.82 -2.44 12.60
C GLU A 400 -8.41 -1.79 13.85
N LEU A 401 -8.58 -0.46 13.84
CA LEU A 401 -9.25 0.32 14.89
C LEU A 401 -10.56 0.95 14.40
N GLY A 402 -10.90 0.78 13.11
CA GLY A 402 -12.12 1.32 12.53
C GLY A 402 -12.12 2.84 12.34
N VAL A 403 -10.96 3.45 12.02
CA VAL A 403 -10.85 4.90 11.77
C VAL A 403 -11.91 5.36 10.77
N LYS A 404 -12.73 6.32 11.19
CA LYS A 404 -13.79 6.89 10.37
C LYS A 404 -13.56 8.40 10.14
N PRO A 405 -13.09 8.80 8.93
CA PRO A 405 -13.03 10.21 8.56
C PRO A 405 -14.45 10.70 8.26
N ASP A 406 -14.96 11.57 9.13
CA ASP A 406 -16.32 12.14 9.06
C ASP A 406 -16.32 13.67 8.93
N LYS A 407 -15.13 14.27 8.76
CA LYS A 407 -14.91 15.72 8.70
C LYS A 407 -14.04 16.09 7.51
N ALA A 408 -14.05 17.38 7.18
CA ALA A 408 -13.14 17.93 6.18
C ALA A 408 -11.75 18.11 6.79
N GLU A 409 -10.78 17.31 6.36
CA GLU A 409 -9.42 17.29 6.92
C GLU A 409 -8.47 18.19 6.11
N GLY A 410 -8.70 19.51 6.21
CA GLY A 410 -7.90 20.50 5.48
C GLY A 410 -8.15 20.46 3.98
N PHE A 411 -7.07 20.41 3.20
CA PHE A 411 -7.08 20.35 1.73
C PHE A 411 -7.74 19.09 1.19
N GLN A 412 -7.70 17.97 1.93
CA GLN A 412 -8.35 16.71 1.53
C GLN A 412 -9.87 16.89 1.38
N GLY A 413 -10.48 17.80 2.14
CA GLY A 413 -11.92 17.93 2.23
C GLY A 413 -12.55 16.72 2.95
N ASN A 414 -13.87 16.56 2.78
CA ASN A 414 -14.63 15.43 3.33
C ASN A 414 -14.97 14.46 2.20
N ASP A 415 -14.06 13.53 1.93
CA ASP A 415 -14.17 12.56 0.83
C ASP A 415 -14.08 11.10 1.30
N GLY A 416 -14.11 10.86 2.61
CA GLY A 416 -14.00 9.52 3.21
C GLY A 416 -12.57 9.00 3.37
N ARG A 417 -11.55 9.85 3.17
CA ARG A 417 -10.14 9.53 3.42
C ARG A 417 -9.59 10.29 4.62
N THR A 418 -8.53 9.75 5.22
CA THR A 418 -7.65 10.54 6.11
C THR A 418 -6.74 11.42 5.26
N THR A 419 -6.47 12.65 5.67
CA THR A 419 -5.71 13.62 4.88
C THR A 419 -4.28 13.16 4.54
N ILE A 420 -3.90 13.34 3.28
CA ILE A 420 -2.50 13.24 2.84
C ILE A 420 -1.88 14.61 2.58
N PHE A 421 -2.48 15.69 3.07
CA PHE A 421 -2.00 17.07 2.82
C PHE A 421 -1.78 17.91 4.08
N ASP A 422 -2.41 17.54 5.20
CA ASP A 422 -2.45 18.38 6.40
C ASP A 422 -2.01 17.64 7.67
N TYR A 423 -1.81 18.43 8.73
CA TYR A 423 -1.62 17.95 10.09
C TYR A 423 -2.97 17.68 10.73
N TRP A 424 -3.16 16.45 11.21
CA TRP A 424 -4.44 16.02 11.78
C TRP A 424 -4.24 14.94 12.84
N GLY A 425 -5.11 14.92 13.84
CA GLY A 425 -5.19 13.91 14.89
C GLY A 425 -6.37 12.97 14.65
N LEU A 426 -6.16 11.67 14.87
CA LEU A 426 -7.18 10.64 14.67
C LEU A 426 -7.66 10.09 16.03
N PRO A 427 -8.92 10.34 16.43
CA PRO A 427 -9.43 9.96 17.75
C PRO A 427 -9.26 8.47 18.09
N GLU A 428 -9.48 7.59 17.11
CA GLU A 428 -9.39 6.13 17.32
C GLU A 428 -7.96 5.68 17.63
N LEU A 429 -6.95 6.38 17.10
CA LEU A 429 -5.55 6.12 17.42
C LEU A 429 -5.21 6.74 18.78
N GLN A 430 -5.76 7.89 19.11
CA GLN A 430 -5.53 8.55 20.39
C GLN A 430 -6.05 7.72 21.57
N ASP A 431 -7.18 7.04 21.40
CA ASP A 431 -7.70 6.03 22.34
C ASP A 431 -6.65 4.93 22.61
N TRP A 432 -5.95 4.49 21.56
CA TRP A 432 -4.92 3.47 21.66
C TRP A 432 -3.63 3.98 22.30
N ILE A 433 -3.15 5.16 21.87
CA ILE A 433 -1.84 5.69 22.21
C ILE A 433 -1.76 6.09 23.70
N SER A 434 -2.74 6.85 24.20
CA SER A 434 -2.84 7.38 25.58
C SER A 434 -1.51 7.51 26.36
N ASP A 435 -0.93 8.72 26.37
CA ASP A 435 0.38 9.04 26.96
C ASP A 435 1.55 8.25 26.34
N GLY A 436 1.46 7.92 25.04
CA GLY A 436 2.50 7.16 24.32
C GLY A 436 2.63 5.69 24.75
N LYS A 437 1.64 5.11 25.41
CA LYS A 437 1.70 3.74 25.95
C LYS A 437 1.18 2.66 25.00
N PHE A 438 0.36 3.01 24.00
CA PHE A 438 -0.18 2.05 23.00
C PHE A 438 -0.93 0.87 23.65
N GLU A 439 -1.80 1.14 24.63
CA GLU A 439 -2.45 0.11 25.44
C GLU A 439 -3.81 -0.31 24.89
N ILE A 440 -3.94 -1.59 24.51
CA ILE A 440 -5.20 -2.20 24.05
C ILE A 440 -6.32 -2.02 25.08
N LYS A 441 -6.01 -1.94 26.38
CA LYS A 441 -7.03 -1.80 27.44
C LYS A 441 -7.86 -0.51 27.30
N ASN A 442 -7.28 0.55 26.72
CA ASN A 442 -7.91 1.86 26.56
C ASN A 442 -8.84 1.92 25.33
N LEU A 443 -8.69 0.99 24.39
CA LEU A 443 -9.59 0.87 23.25
C LEU A 443 -11.04 0.58 23.68
N LYS A 444 -11.98 1.16 22.95
CA LYS A 444 -13.40 0.87 23.07
C LYS A 444 -13.70 -0.59 22.69
N PRO A 445 -14.80 -1.20 23.20
CA PRO A 445 -15.13 -2.60 22.90
C PRO A 445 -15.18 -2.93 21.40
N GLU A 446 -15.73 -2.04 20.58
CA GLU A 446 -15.81 -2.16 19.13
C GLU A 446 -14.41 -2.15 18.49
N GLN A 447 -13.54 -1.21 18.87
CA GLN A 447 -12.15 -1.14 18.40
C GLN A 447 -11.38 -2.42 18.77
N LYS A 448 -11.58 -2.95 19.98
CA LYS A 448 -10.99 -4.22 20.42
C LYS A 448 -11.45 -5.38 19.54
N ALA A 449 -12.75 -5.44 19.23
CA ALA A 449 -13.31 -6.51 18.39
C ALA A 449 -12.74 -6.46 16.96
N ILE A 450 -12.67 -5.27 16.36
CA ILE A 450 -12.09 -5.08 15.02
C ILE A 450 -10.61 -5.48 15.01
N ARG A 451 -9.83 -5.01 16.01
CA ARG A 451 -8.40 -5.32 16.11
C ARG A 451 -8.16 -6.82 16.33
N ASP A 452 -8.96 -7.45 17.19
CA ASP A 452 -8.87 -8.89 17.45
C ASP A 452 -9.22 -9.71 16.20
N PHE A 453 -10.23 -9.31 15.42
CA PHE A 453 -10.54 -9.95 14.15
C PHE A 453 -9.37 -9.84 13.15
N HIS A 454 -8.76 -8.65 13.01
CA HIS A 454 -7.59 -8.47 12.16
C HIS A 454 -6.42 -9.33 12.63
N LYS A 455 -6.10 -9.32 13.93
CA LYS A 455 -5.06 -10.16 14.52
C LYS A 455 -5.31 -11.64 14.21
N LYS A 456 -6.49 -12.16 14.54
CA LYS A 456 -6.85 -13.57 14.28
C LYS A 456 -6.72 -13.91 12.81
N THR A 457 -7.15 -13.04 11.91
CA THR A 457 -7.06 -13.25 10.45
C THR A 457 -5.61 -13.35 9.99
N LEU A 458 -4.75 -12.43 10.43
CA LEU A 458 -3.32 -12.45 10.12
C LEU A 458 -2.62 -13.70 10.66
N TYR A 459 -2.85 -14.05 11.93
CA TYR A 459 -2.28 -15.29 12.48
C TYR A 459 -2.82 -16.53 11.78
N PHE A 460 -4.09 -16.53 11.36
CA PHE A 460 -4.67 -17.63 10.60
C PHE A 460 -3.99 -17.77 9.23
N SER A 461 -3.73 -16.66 8.51
CA SER A 461 -3.05 -16.71 7.21
C SER A 461 -1.59 -17.13 7.33
N LEU A 462 -0.89 -16.70 8.38
CA LEU A 462 0.52 -17.01 8.64
C LEU A 462 0.74 -18.45 9.15
N SER A 463 -0.16 -18.96 10.01
CA SER A 463 0.06 -20.22 10.72
C SER A 463 -0.43 -21.46 9.97
N ASN A 464 -1.26 -21.30 8.94
CA ASN A 464 -1.74 -22.42 8.14
C ASN A 464 -0.85 -22.59 6.90
N ALA A 465 -0.15 -23.72 6.82
CA ALA A 465 0.75 -24.05 5.71
C ALA A 465 0.06 -24.01 4.34
N ALA A 466 -1.19 -24.47 4.28
CA ALA A 466 -2.00 -24.41 3.06
C ALA A 466 -2.19 -22.96 2.55
N ILE A 467 -2.19 -21.97 3.44
CA ILE A 467 -2.36 -20.55 3.08
C ILE A 467 -1.00 -19.90 2.78
N ALA A 468 -0.02 -20.14 3.65
CA ALA A 468 1.30 -19.51 3.55
C ALA A 468 2.15 -20.07 2.39
N TYR A 469 1.95 -21.34 2.02
CA TYR A 469 2.79 -22.06 1.05
C TYR A 469 2.00 -22.91 0.05
N GLY A 470 0.71 -23.16 0.31
CA GLY A 470 -0.08 -24.10 -0.47
C GLY A 470 -0.68 -23.52 -1.74
N GLU A 471 -1.21 -24.43 -2.54
CA GLU A 471 -1.89 -24.16 -3.79
C GLU A 471 -3.31 -23.62 -3.55
N PHE A 472 -3.90 -23.07 -4.62
CA PHE A 472 -5.27 -22.54 -4.66
C PHE A 472 -6.10 -23.31 -5.69
N HIS A 473 -7.38 -23.58 -5.38
CA HIS A 473 -8.32 -24.18 -6.33
C HIS A 473 -9.71 -23.55 -6.18
N ASP A 474 -10.16 -22.85 -7.21
CA ASP A 474 -11.50 -22.24 -7.31
C ASP A 474 -12.60 -23.32 -7.42
N LEU A 475 -13.74 -23.14 -6.73
CA LEU A 475 -14.86 -24.09 -6.76
C LEU A 475 -16.13 -23.57 -7.45
N GLN A 476 -16.15 -22.35 -7.99
CA GLN A 476 -17.31 -21.72 -8.65
C GLN A 476 -17.87 -22.59 -9.78
N TYR A 477 -16.99 -23.12 -10.64
CA TYR A 477 -17.39 -23.91 -11.81
C TYR A 477 -18.17 -25.18 -11.44
N LEU A 478 -17.92 -25.71 -10.23
CA LEU A 478 -18.53 -26.95 -9.75
C LEU A 478 -19.83 -26.70 -8.97
N ASN A 479 -19.98 -25.50 -8.41
CA ASN A 479 -21.05 -25.18 -7.46
C ASN A 479 -22.17 -24.31 -8.03
N ASN A 480 -22.09 -23.85 -9.28
CA ASN A 480 -23.14 -23.00 -9.87
C ASN A 480 -24.52 -23.69 -9.92
N ASN A 481 -25.40 -23.37 -8.95
CA ASN A 481 -26.74 -23.93 -8.83
C ASN A 481 -27.69 -22.91 -8.14
N LEU A 482 -28.97 -23.26 -7.96
CA LEU A 482 -29.96 -22.32 -7.40
C LEU A 482 -29.73 -21.95 -5.93
N GLU A 483 -29.19 -22.86 -5.12
CA GLU A 483 -28.93 -22.66 -3.70
C GLU A 483 -27.59 -21.95 -3.46
N TYR A 484 -26.63 -22.16 -4.36
CA TYR A 484 -25.33 -21.49 -4.41
C TYR A 484 -25.36 -20.39 -5.46
N ASN A 485 -25.75 -19.18 -5.08
CA ASN A 485 -25.74 -18.04 -6.01
C ASN A 485 -24.28 -17.62 -6.31
N PRO A 486 -23.71 -17.91 -7.50
CA PRO A 486 -22.31 -17.63 -7.79
C PRO A 486 -21.99 -16.14 -7.86
N ASN A 487 -23.01 -15.27 -7.94
CA ASN A 487 -22.81 -13.82 -7.93
C ASN A 487 -22.59 -13.26 -6.53
N LYS A 488 -22.96 -14.00 -5.48
CA LYS A 488 -22.89 -13.56 -4.07
C LYS A 488 -22.12 -14.53 -3.19
N THR A 489 -21.86 -15.74 -3.67
CA THR A 489 -21.14 -16.78 -2.93
C THR A 489 -19.81 -17.04 -3.61
N TYR A 490 -18.77 -17.24 -2.81
CA TYR A 490 -17.46 -17.67 -3.31
C TYR A 490 -16.91 -18.82 -2.47
N ALA A 491 -16.37 -19.85 -3.12
CA ALA A 491 -15.75 -20.97 -2.43
C ALA A 491 -14.46 -21.41 -3.13
N TYR A 492 -13.47 -21.77 -2.34
CA TYR A 492 -12.19 -22.27 -2.84
C TYR A 492 -11.52 -23.22 -1.84
N LEU A 493 -10.55 -23.97 -2.33
CA LEU A 493 -9.65 -24.77 -1.51
C LEU A 493 -8.27 -24.11 -1.46
N ARG A 494 -7.64 -24.17 -0.28
CA ARG A 494 -6.20 -24.03 -0.12
C ARG A 494 -5.63 -25.35 0.35
N PHE A 495 -4.56 -25.82 -0.27
CA PHE A 495 -4.04 -27.14 0.06
C PHE A 495 -2.54 -27.26 -0.14
N ILE A 496 -1.93 -28.08 0.70
CA ILE A 496 -0.57 -28.58 0.59
C ILE A 496 -0.58 -29.99 1.17
N GLN A 497 0.48 -30.77 0.93
CA GLN A 497 0.58 -32.10 1.52
C GLN A 497 0.37 -32.06 3.05
N GLY A 498 -0.67 -32.76 3.53
CA GLY A 498 -1.01 -32.85 4.96
C GLY A 498 -1.97 -31.78 5.49
N GLN A 499 -2.33 -30.75 4.71
CA GLN A 499 -3.34 -29.77 5.11
C GLN A 499 -4.19 -29.32 3.91
N MET A 500 -5.50 -29.45 4.04
CA MET A 500 -6.47 -28.91 3.08
C MET A 500 -7.55 -28.12 3.83
N LEU A 501 -7.79 -26.90 3.38
CA LEU A 501 -8.77 -25.97 3.92
C LEU A 501 -9.79 -25.62 2.82
N LEU A 502 -11.08 -25.76 3.15
CA LEU A 502 -12.20 -25.30 2.36
C LEU A 502 -12.69 -23.97 2.92
N PHE A 503 -12.79 -22.96 2.07
CA PHE A 503 -13.36 -21.66 2.41
C PHE A 503 -14.68 -21.48 1.67
N VAL A 504 -15.68 -20.96 2.37
CA VAL A 504 -17.00 -20.65 1.82
C VAL A 504 -17.42 -19.28 2.33
N TYR A 505 -17.64 -18.33 1.42
CA TYR A 505 -18.01 -16.95 1.70
C TYR A 505 -19.41 -16.67 1.18
N ASN A 506 -20.21 -15.97 1.98
CA ASN A 506 -21.47 -15.40 1.59
C ASN A 506 -21.37 -13.87 1.64
N PHE A 507 -21.29 -13.24 0.48
CA PHE A 507 -21.31 -11.79 0.31
C PHE A 507 -22.72 -11.22 0.08
N ASP A 508 -23.77 -12.05 0.16
CA ASP A 508 -25.13 -11.53 0.25
C ASP A 508 -25.27 -10.78 1.59
N LYS A 509 -25.79 -9.56 1.54
CA LYS A 509 -25.95 -8.69 2.71
C LYS A 509 -27.18 -8.99 3.54
N ASN A 510 -28.16 -9.69 2.97
CA ASN A 510 -29.48 -9.86 3.56
C ASN A 510 -29.85 -11.34 3.74
N ASN A 511 -29.33 -12.22 2.89
CA ASN A 511 -29.74 -13.62 2.86
C ASN A 511 -28.66 -14.55 3.39
N THR A 512 -29.07 -15.50 4.23
CA THR A 512 -28.23 -16.62 4.64
C THR A 512 -28.08 -17.60 3.49
N LEU A 513 -26.85 -17.99 3.16
CA LEU A 513 -26.58 -19.10 2.28
C LEU A 513 -26.92 -20.41 2.99
N ASN A 514 -27.77 -21.25 2.39
CA ASN A 514 -27.98 -22.63 2.81
C ASN A 514 -27.77 -23.51 1.59
N SER A 515 -26.59 -24.13 1.48
CA SER A 515 -26.24 -24.89 0.29
C SER A 515 -25.23 -26.00 0.59
N GLU A 516 -25.31 -27.09 -0.17
CA GLU A 516 -24.27 -28.10 -0.26
C GLU A 516 -23.07 -27.55 -1.05
N ILE A 517 -21.85 -27.93 -0.67
CA ILE A 517 -20.63 -27.52 -1.38
C ILE A 517 -19.99 -28.73 -2.03
N ARG A 518 -20.05 -28.77 -3.37
CA ARG A 518 -19.40 -29.78 -4.20
C ARG A 518 -17.90 -29.56 -4.25
N LEU A 519 -17.14 -30.66 -4.25
CA LEU A 519 -15.69 -30.70 -4.17
C LEU A 519 -15.10 -31.56 -5.32
N PRO A 520 -13.93 -31.19 -5.86
CA PRO A 520 -13.29 -31.93 -6.95
C PRO A 520 -12.83 -33.32 -6.51
N VAL A 521 -13.43 -34.37 -7.12
CA VAL A 521 -13.16 -35.78 -6.79
C VAL A 521 -11.70 -36.14 -6.99
N ASP A 522 -11.10 -35.73 -8.10
CA ASP A 522 -9.71 -36.04 -8.43
C ASP A 522 -8.73 -35.48 -7.40
N LEU A 523 -8.91 -34.19 -7.05
CA LEU A 523 -8.06 -33.52 -6.07
C LEU A 523 -8.18 -34.17 -4.67
N LEU A 524 -9.40 -34.52 -4.25
CA LEU A 524 -9.61 -35.21 -2.97
C LEU A 524 -9.03 -36.63 -2.97
N THR A 525 -9.16 -37.35 -4.07
CA THR A 525 -8.61 -38.72 -4.22
C THR A 525 -7.09 -38.71 -4.13
N VAL A 526 -6.43 -37.72 -4.75
CA VAL A 526 -4.97 -37.53 -4.67
C VAL A 526 -4.54 -37.09 -3.27
N SER A 527 -5.29 -36.16 -2.65
CA SER A 527 -4.94 -35.60 -1.34
C SER A 527 -5.20 -36.57 -0.18
N PHE A 528 -6.14 -37.51 -0.33
CA PHE A 528 -6.54 -38.47 0.69
C PHE A 528 -6.56 -39.91 0.15
N PRO A 529 -5.40 -40.46 -0.25
CA PRO A 529 -5.33 -41.73 -0.94
C PRO A 529 -5.93 -42.88 -0.11
N GLY A 530 -6.82 -43.65 -0.73
CA GLY A 530 -7.50 -44.80 -0.12
C GLY A 530 -8.58 -44.46 0.91
N LYS A 531 -8.86 -43.17 1.17
CA LYS A 531 -9.96 -42.75 2.06
C LYS A 531 -11.30 -42.78 1.32
N LYS A 532 -12.31 -43.42 1.91
CA LYS A 532 -13.70 -43.39 1.43
C LYS A 532 -14.53 -42.28 2.09
N VAL A 533 -14.09 -41.81 3.24
CA VAL A 533 -14.74 -40.75 4.02
C VAL A 533 -13.67 -39.88 4.65
N ILE A 534 -13.83 -38.57 4.55
CA ILE A 534 -13.02 -37.55 5.23
C ILE A 534 -13.91 -36.73 6.16
N LYS A 535 -13.31 -36.07 7.15
CA LYS A 535 -13.99 -35.19 8.10
C LYS A 535 -13.71 -33.74 7.73
N ALA A 536 -14.76 -32.92 7.69
CA ALA A 536 -14.63 -31.47 7.64
C ALA A 536 -14.87 -30.93 9.05
N THR A 537 -13.90 -30.18 9.60
CA THR A 537 -14.02 -29.55 10.92
C THR A 537 -13.87 -28.05 10.77
N GLN A 538 -14.85 -27.28 11.25
CA GLN A 538 -14.83 -25.82 11.17
C GLN A 538 -13.61 -25.24 11.92
N LYS A 539 -13.00 -24.21 11.35
CA LYS A 539 -11.84 -23.48 11.84
C LYS A 539 -12.13 -21.98 11.86
N PHE A 540 -11.19 -21.22 12.45
CA PHE A 540 -11.27 -19.78 12.71
C PHE A 540 -12.33 -19.43 13.77
N GLU A 541 -13.59 -19.75 13.51
CA GLU A 541 -14.73 -19.58 14.42
C GLU A 541 -15.67 -20.79 14.33
N GLY A 542 -16.31 -21.16 15.44
CA GLY A 542 -17.25 -22.30 15.48
C GLY A 542 -16.61 -23.68 15.71
N LYS A 543 -17.45 -24.72 15.70
CA LYS A 543 -17.07 -26.11 16.03
C LYS A 543 -17.83 -27.15 15.19
N GLU A 544 -18.42 -26.74 14.07
CA GLU A 544 -19.18 -27.65 13.19
C GLU A 544 -18.30 -28.78 12.65
N LYS A 545 -18.91 -29.95 12.47
CA LYS A 545 -18.23 -31.16 11.99
C LYS A 545 -19.14 -31.88 11.02
N HIS A 546 -18.59 -32.22 9.86
CA HIS A 546 -19.29 -32.97 8.82
C HIS A 546 -18.45 -34.15 8.35
N ARG A 547 -19.10 -35.10 7.68
CA ARG A 547 -18.44 -36.21 7.00
C ARG A 547 -18.67 -36.07 5.51
N ILE A 548 -17.61 -36.10 4.73
CA ILE A 548 -17.65 -36.05 3.27
C ILE A 548 -17.32 -37.45 2.77
N LYS A 549 -18.21 -38.04 1.97
CA LYS A 549 -17.97 -39.33 1.32
C LYS A 549 -17.26 -39.08 0.00
N ILE A 550 -16.15 -39.76 -0.23
CA ILE A 550 -15.42 -39.74 -1.52
C ILE A 550 -15.98 -40.90 -2.36
N ASN A 551 -17.11 -40.63 -3.02
CA ASN A 551 -17.70 -41.43 -4.09
C ASN A 551 -17.11 -40.98 -5.44
N ALA A 552 -17.05 -41.87 -6.42
CA ALA A 552 -16.34 -41.60 -7.68
C ALA A 552 -17.01 -40.54 -8.60
N GLU A 553 -18.23 -40.07 -8.29
CA GLU A 553 -19.02 -39.24 -9.21
C GLU A 553 -19.56 -37.91 -8.61
N ASP A 554 -19.82 -37.80 -7.30
CA ASP A 554 -20.40 -36.57 -6.69
C ASP A 554 -20.00 -36.40 -5.21
N VAL A 555 -18.85 -35.76 -4.99
CA VAL A 555 -18.32 -35.50 -3.66
C VAL A 555 -18.76 -34.13 -3.17
N LYS A 556 -19.44 -34.09 -2.01
CA LYS A 556 -19.98 -32.86 -1.46
C LYS A 556 -19.91 -32.80 0.06
N LEU A 557 -19.74 -31.60 0.57
CA LEU A 557 -20.05 -31.23 1.95
C LEU A 557 -21.57 -31.04 2.04
N GLU A 558 -22.19 -31.71 3.01
CA GLU A 558 -23.62 -31.56 3.32
C GLU A 558 -23.98 -30.09 3.56
N SER A 559 -25.27 -29.76 3.42
CA SER A 559 -25.75 -28.37 3.49
C SER A 559 -25.23 -27.63 4.71
N ILE A 560 -24.57 -26.50 4.47
CA ILE A 560 -24.08 -25.58 5.50
C ILE A 560 -24.83 -24.27 5.45
N SER A 561 -24.99 -23.65 6.62
CA SER A 561 -25.60 -22.33 6.76
C SER A 561 -24.52 -21.26 6.95
N VAL A 562 -24.39 -20.29 6.05
CA VAL A 562 -23.45 -19.17 6.19
C VAL A 562 -24.24 -17.87 6.25
N ALA A 563 -24.11 -17.15 7.37
CA ALA A 563 -24.82 -15.90 7.62
C ALA A 563 -24.52 -14.83 6.54
N PRO A 564 -25.38 -13.80 6.40
CA PRO A 564 -25.10 -12.69 5.49
C PRO A 564 -23.74 -12.03 5.79
N ASN A 565 -23.04 -11.63 4.73
CA ASN A 565 -21.71 -11.02 4.77
C ASN A 565 -20.71 -11.74 5.71
N SER A 566 -20.67 -13.07 5.62
CA SER A 566 -19.90 -13.92 6.52
C SER A 566 -19.22 -15.06 5.77
N PHE A 567 -18.50 -15.91 6.50
CA PHE A 567 -17.77 -17.03 5.93
C PHE A 567 -17.69 -18.21 6.89
N LYS A 568 -17.40 -19.39 6.35
CA LYS A 568 -17.00 -20.57 7.10
C LYS A 568 -15.77 -21.19 6.47
N ILE A 569 -14.87 -21.69 7.32
CA ILE A 569 -13.64 -22.34 6.92
C ILE A 569 -13.63 -23.74 7.54
N PHE A 570 -13.35 -24.76 6.76
CA PHE A 570 -13.28 -26.14 7.21
C PHE A 570 -11.92 -26.75 6.89
N GLU A 571 -11.31 -27.41 7.87
CA GLU A 571 -10.15 -28.27 7.62
C GLU A 571 -10.64 -29.69 7.27
N LEU A 572 -10.14 -30.22 6.15
CA LEU A 572 -10.49 -31.54 5.62
C LEU A 572 -9.41 -32.56 6.01
N LYS A 573 -9.80 -33.69 6.64
CA LYS A 573 -8.88 -34.70 7.20
C LYS A 573 -9.36 -36.14 7.06
#